data_AF-A0A847WMH3-F1
#
_entry.id   AF-A0A847WMH3-F1
#
_cell.length_a   1.000
_cell.length_b   1.000
_cell.length_c   1.000
_cell.angle_alpha   90.00
_cell.angle_beta   90.00
_cell.angle_gamma   90.00
#
_symmetry.space_group_name_H-M   'P 1'
#
loop_
_entity.id
_entity.type
_entity.pdbx_description
1 polymer ?
#
loop_
_entity_poly.entity_id
_entity_poly.type
_entity_poly.pdbx_seq_one_letter_code
_entity_poly.pdbx_strand_id
1 'polypeptide(L)'
;MSRSFKDYVSHRFYNELFSAVSNHLNRNSSAITTQSQQVRRVDSVWLSDISVKHVFVEDHPGTKIVFDVLVEADYELSERDRRHDRFSEEADWFKICCIADLAQNLNDFRITGTEIYNYRGKQHNPLSDALVPIIYKEQLEDVAKEFLNHYYPEALDGSLAVNPYTLAERMGLIVEEKSLTRDASIFGQIYFYDCETEHYDDFSGEPHIIAVKAGTIFVDPANFFLRNLGSKYNTIVHECVHWYLHRKSFELERLYNEEATQIQCKVAGGIKPGRSRSATDWMEWQANALAPKIQMPFEATKIKASEFFREYLKAKGTDRIIDVMEEVIEGIAVFFGVSKQAAKIRLYELGYEEAAGTFIYLDDHYVKPHAWKEGSLKANQTFSISFKDALIASIINPDLRAVREQGLLIYVDSHFCINDSKYIFYDVFGNPQLTDYARYHMDECCLIFELAPEGLVNAYQKENYLECVLCRDINSGILFTANFADLSLNQSNLEKAKAMQKYNREISKVLSELPQPFPEALVYLMNFLEVTVDSLAEASNLGDRTISRLRGGDSRTLENVLAVCIGMKLPPSVSHELVRRAGFFLTNSERDLAYRFLLDSCYSESIHVCNEMLSAQNIPILGQKT
;
A
#
# COMPACT_ATOMS: atom_id res chain seq x y z
N MET A 1 19.97 -1.75 13.55
CA MET A 1 20.78 -1.18 14.65
C MET A 1 19.82 -0.69 15.73
N SER A 2 20.05 -0.97 17.02
CA SER A 2 19.30 -0.32 18.11
C SER A 2 20.29 0.28 19.09
N ARG A 3 20.83 1.45 18.75
CA ARG A 3 21.66 2.26 19.64
C ARG A 3 20.78 3.24 20.38
N SER A 4 21.09 3.44 21.65
CA SER A 4 20.33 4.29 22.56
C SER A 4 21.18 5.50 22.93
N PHE A 5 20.75 6.69 22.55
CA PHE A 5 21.40 7.92 22.95
C PHE A 5 21.32 8.11 24.48
N LYS A 6 20.19 7.73 25.08
CA LYS A 6 20.04 7.68 26.54
C LYS A 6 21.14 6.86 27.19
N ASP A 7 21.34 5.61 26.73
CA ASP A 7 22.35 4.74 27.32
C ASP A 7 23.76 5.31 27.10
N TYR A 8 24.04 5.93 25.95
CA TYR A 8 25.33 6.57 25.72
C TYR A 8 25.59 7.68 26.73
N VAL A 9 24.62 8.58 26.92
CA VAL A 9 24.71 9.71 27.85
C VAL A 9 24.82 9.22 29.29
N SER A 10 24.04 8.21 29.67
CA SER A 10 24.02 7.70 31.05
C SER A 10 25.35 7.08 31.47
N HIS A 11 26.07 6.44 30.54
CA HIS A 11 27.37 5.84 30.84
C HIS A 11 28.52 6.84 30.71
N ARG A 12 28.54 7.63 29.63
CA ARG A 12 29.67 8.51 29.33
C ARG A 12 29.74 9.72 30.25
N PHE A 13 28.59 10.33 30.56
CA PHE A 13 28.52 11.61 31.27
C PHE A 13 27.98 11.48 32.70
N TYR A 14 27.98 10.26 33.27
CA TYR A 14 27.44 10.00 34.61
C TYR A 14 28.03 10.95 35.65
N ASN A 15 29.35 11.13 35.67
CA ASN A 15 30.03 11.94 36.68
C ASN A 15 29.69 13.43 36.57
N GLU A 16 29.58 13.94 35.35
CA GLU A 16 29.18 15.32 35.06
C GLU A 16 27.74 15.58 35.48
N LEU A 17 26.83 14.65 35.17
CA LEU A 17 25.43 14.72 35.58
C LEU A 17 25.30 14.64 37.11
N PHE A 18 26.03 13.72 37.76
CA PHE A 18 26.06 13.57 39.22
C PHE A 18 26.56 14.86 39.87
N SER A 19 27.65 15.42 39.35
CA SER A 19 28.22 16.68 39.83
C SER A 19 27.24 17.85 39.66
N ALA A 20 26.48 17.89 38.56
CA ALA A 20 25.49 18.94 38.32
C ALA A 20 24.33 18.88 39.33
N VAL A 21 23.77 17.69 39.57
CA VAL A 21 22.71 17.49 40.58
C VAL A 21 23.22 17.81 41.98
N SER A 22 24.40 17.28 42.35
CA SER A 22 25.02 17.54 43.65
C SER A 22 25.25 19.04 43.89
N ASN A 23 25.76 19.76 42.88
CA ASN A 23 25.95 21.21 42.96
C ASN A 23 24.62 21.96 43.07
N HIS A 24 23.57 21.52 42.37
CA HIS A 24 22.25 22.12 42.45
C HIS A 24 21.63 21.94 43.84
N LEU A 25 21.65 20.72 44.38
CA LEU A 25 21.18 20.40 45.72
C LEU A 25 21.90 21.21 46.79
N ASN A 26 23.23 21.32 46.70
CA ASN A 26 24.04 22.08 47.67
C ASN A 26 23.75 23.59 47.64
N ARG A 27 23.55 24.17 46.45
CA ARG A 27 23.22 25.60 46.29
C ARG A 27 21.82 25.94 46.77
N ASN A 28 20.89 25.00 46.67
CA ASN A 28 19.48 25.18 47.01
C ASN A 28 19.07 24.47 48.30
N SER A 29 20.02 24.01 49.11
CA SER A 29 19.78 23.21 50.34
C SER A 29 18.77 23.84 51.29
N SER A 30 18.81 25.16 51.46
CA SER A 30 17.87 25.92 52.29
C SER A 30 16.44 26.02 51.74
N ALA A 31 16.25 25.77 50.45
CA ALA A 31 14.96 25.81 49.75
C ALA A 31 14.35 24.41 49.54
N ILE A 32 15.06 23.34 49.91
CA ILE A 32 14.54 21.97 49.85
C ILE A 32 13.46 21.81 50.92
N THR A 33 12.21 21.66 50.48
CA THR A 33 11.10 21.25 51.34
C THR A 33 11.13 19.74 51.51
N THR A 34 11.34 19.26 52.74
CA THR A 34 11.35 17.83 53.05
C THR A 34 9.94 17.26 53.07
N GLN A 35 9.74 16.06 52.51
CA GLN A 35 8.48 15.32 52.72
C GLN A 35 8.50 14.56 54.05
N SER A 36 9.70 14.30 54.57
CA SER A 36 9.93 13.62 55.84
C SER A 36 9.58 14.45 57.07
N GLN A 37 8.90 13.81 58.02
CA GLN A 37 8.62 14.37 59.34
C GLN A 37 9.83 14.30 60.30
N GLN A 38 10.91 13.62 59.89
CA GLN A 38 12.08 13.38 60.74
C GLN A 38 13.02 14.59 60.72
N VAL A 39 13.34 15.10 59.52
CA VAL A 39 14.18 16.29 59.32
C VAL A 39 13.30 17.54 59.21
N ARG A 40 13.52 18.51 60.09
CA ARG A 40 12.75 19.77 60.17
C ARG A 40 13.47 20.94 59.53
N ARG A 41 14.81 20.89 59.50
CA ARG A 41 15.68 21.89 58.87
C ARG A 41 16.86 21.16 58.23
N VAL A 42 17.12 21.45 56.97
CA VAL A 42 18.22 20.86 56.22
C VAL A 42 19.52 21.61 56.53
N ASP A 43 20.50 20.93 57.13
CA ASP A 43 21.85 21.47 57.38
C ASP A 43 22.86 21.02 56.33
N SER A 44 22.76 19.78 55.85
CA SER A 44 23.56 19.31 54.71
C SER A 44 22.82 18.26 53.87
N VAL A 45 23.21 18.20 52.60
CA VAL A 45 22.64 17.29 51.59
C VAL A 45 23.77 16.45 51.01
N TRP A 46 23.57 15.14 50.92
CA TRP A 46 24.53 14.23 50.33
C TRP A 46 23.86 13.42 49.22
N LEU A 47 24.31 13.60 47.98
CA LEU A 47 23.81 12.82 46.85
C LEU A 47 24.41 11.42 46.88
N SER A 48 23.55 10.39 46.85
CA SER A 48 23.95 8.99 46.93
C SER A 48 24.15 8.39 45.55
N ASP A 49 23.15 8.50 44.68
CA ASP A 49 23.15 7.94 43.33
C ASP A 49 22.25 8.77 42.40
N ILE A 50 22.46 8.60 41.10
CA ILE A 50 21.59 9.12 40.05
C ILE A 50 21.22 8.04 39.04
N SER A 51 19.98 8.09 38.56
CA SER A 51 19.46 7.20 37.52
C SER A 51 18.91 8.02 36.36
N VAL A 52 19.54 7.92 35.19
CA VAL A 52 19.02 8.56 33.97
C VAL A 52 17.76 7.82 33.51
N LYS A 53 16.61 8.48 33.61
CA LYS A 53 15.32 7.91 33.21
C LYS A 53 15.04 8.10 31.73
N HIS A 54 15.27 9.31 31.22
CA HIS A 54 15.03 9.66 29.82
C HIS A 54 16.01 10.72 29.34
N VAL A 55 16.24 10.74 28.02
CA VAL A 55 16.92 11.85 27.34
C VAL A 55 16.00 12.35 26.24
N PHE A 56 15.71 13.64 26.29
CA PHE A 56 14.83 14.33 25.36
C PHE A 56 15.69 15.18 24.43
N VAL A 57 15.78 14.79 23.16
CA VAL A 57 16.66 15.46 22.19
C VAL A 57 15.85 16.33 21.25
N GLU A 58 16.31 17.55 21.05
CA GLU A 58 15.79 18.49 20.06
C GLU A 58 16.76 18.63 18.90
N ASP A 59 16.20 18.64 17.69
CA ASP A 59 16.98 18.81 16.48
C ASP A 59 17.48 20.26 16.30
N HIS A 60 18.74 20.42 15.88
CA HIS A 60 19.39 21.71 15.68
C HIS A 60 20.30 21.64 14.43
N PRO A 61 20.52 22.74 13.67
CA PRO A 61 21.34 22.72 12.46
C PRO A 61 22.69 21.98 12.55
N GLY A 62 22.99 21.18 11.51
CA GLY A 62 24.19 20.36 11.43
C GLY A 62 24.11 19.11 12.32
N THR A 63 25.20 18.80 13.01
CA THR A 63 25.33 17.65 13.93
C THR A 63 25.18 18.04 15.41
N LYS A 64 24.87 19.31 15.68
CA LYS A 64 24.62 19.81 17.03
C LYS A 64 23.30 19.28 17.57
N ILE A 65 23.30 18.97 18.86
CA ILE A 65 22.11 18.53 19.58
C ILE A 65 21.99 19.29 20.89
N VAL A 66 20.75 19.71 21.18
CA VAL A 66 20.34 20.21 22.48
C VAL A 66 19.46 19.13 23.10
N PHE A 67 19.72 18.77 24.35
CA PHE A 67 18.97 17.70 24.98
C PHE A 67 18.81 17.89 26.48
N ASP A 68 17.65 17.49 26.98
CA ASP A 68 17.34 17.47 28.40
C ASP A 68 17.50 16.04 28.93
N VAL A 69 18.34 15.87 29.94
CA VAL A 69 18.50 14.61 30.67
C VAL A 69 17.60 14.63 31.89
N LEU A 70 16.63 13.72 31.93
CA LEU A 70 15.77 13.50 33.07
C LEU A 70 16.40 12.47 34.00
N VAL A 71 16.74 12.90 35.20
CA VAL A 71 17.48 12.13 36.20
C VAL A 71 16.64 11.99 37.45
N GLU A 72 16.48 10.77 37.95
CA GLU A 72 16.05 10.53 39.33
C GLU A 72 17.30 10.52 40.21
N ALA A 73 17.27 11.23 41.32
CA ALA A 73 18.41 11.38 42.23
C ALA A 73 17.99 10.97 43.64
N ASP A 74 18.74 10.03 44.20
CA ASP A 74 18.59 9.57 45.58
C ASP A 74 19.59 10.32 46.46
N TYR A 75 19.12 10.99 47.50
CA TYR A 75 19.97 11.81 48.35
C TYR A 75 19.54 11.77 49.83
N GLU A 76 20.51 11.95 50.72
CA GLU A 76 20.31 12.01 52.15
C GLU A 76 20.34 13.47 52.64
N LEU A 77 19.34 13.83 53.43
CA LEU A 77 19.26 15.08 54.15
C LEU A 77 19.65 14.85 55.59
N SER A 78 20.48 15.74 56.16
CA SER A 78 20.82 15.71 57.58
C SER A 78 20.48 17.01 58.30
N GLU A 79 20.03 16.85 59.55
CA GLU A 79 19.81 17.90 60.54
C GLU A 79 20.67 17.58 61.76
N ARG A 80 21.49 18.54 62.20
CA ARG A 80 22.29 18.44 63.42
C ARG A 80 21.75 19.37 64.48
N ASP A 81 21.07 18.81 65.47
CA ASP A 81 20.73 19.51 66.70
C ASP A 81 21.73 19.13 67.81
N ARG A 82 21.92 19.99 68.81
CA ARG A 82 22.83 19.78 69.95
C ARG A 82 22.60 18.50 70.75
N ARG A 83 21.50 17.77 70.50
CA ARG A 83 21.11 16.55 71.22
C ARG A 83 20.90 15.33 70.32
N HIS A 84 20.60 15.50 69.03
CA HIS A 84 20.30 14.40 68.11
C HIS A 84 20.65 14.80 66.68
N ASP A 85 21.28 13.88 65.96
CA ASP A 85 21.43 13.96 64.50
C ASP A 85 20.26 13.20 63.86
N ARG A 86 19.64 13.80 62.84
CA ARG A 86 18.54 13.19 62.10
C ARG A 86 18.89 13.12 60.63
N PHE A 87 18.42 12.07 59.98
CA PHE A 87 18.65 11.80 58.57
C PHE A 87 17.32 11.50 57.89
N SER A 88 17.22 11.83 56.61
CA SER A 88 16.10 11.43 55.75
C SER A 88 16.63 11.09 54.37
N GLU A 89 16.23 9.94 53.84
CA GLU A 89 16.45 9.57 52.45
C GLU A 89 15.28 10.11 51.62
N GLU A 90 15.59 10.86 50.57
CA GLU A 90 14.62 11.45 49.66
C GLU A 90 15.01 11.11 48.21
N ALA A 91 14.02 11.13 47.32
CA ALA A 91 14.22 10.91 45.89
C ALA A 91 13.43 11.96 45.10
N ASP A 92 14.13 12.74 44.27
CA ASP A 92 13.52 13.74 43.40
C ASP A 92 13.98 13.61 41.95
N TRP A 93 13.18 14.17 41.05
CA TRP A 93 13.46 14.18 39.62
C TRP A 93 14.06 15.53 39.22
N PHE A 94 15.14 15.50 38.47
CA PHE A 94 15.88 16.67 37.98
C PHE A 94 15.93 16.66 36.46
N LYS A 95 15.82 17.85 35.87
CA LYS A 95 16.07 18.08 34.46
C LYS A 95 17.41 18.80 34.28
N ILE A 96 18.29 18.23 33.48
CA ILE A 96 19.62 18.77 33.18
C ILE A 96 19.68 19.12 31.69
N CYS A 97 19.76 20.42 31.39
CA CYS A 97 19.81 20.92 30.02
C CYS A 97 21.24 20.86 29.49
N CYS A 98 21.46 20.17 28.38
CA CYS A 98 22.77 19.88 27.82
C CYS A 98 22.87 20.30 26.35
N ILE A 99 24.09 20.61 25.91
CA ILE A 99 24.43 20.85 24.51
C ILE A 99 25.73 20.14 24.15
N ALA A 100 25.79 19.56 22.96
CA ALA A 100 26.98 18.90 22.42
C ALA A 100 26.91 18.79 20.89
N ASP A 101 28.04 18.44 20.25
CA ASP A 101 28.13 18.18 18.82
C ASP A 101 28.54 16.73 18.54
N LEU A 102 27.71 16.02 17.77
CA LEU A 102 27.97 14.64 17.39
C LEU A 102 29.24 14.50 16.53
N ALA A 103 29.56 15.50 15.69
CA ALA A 103 30.76 15.50 14.86
C ALA A 103 32.06 15.61 15.69
N GLN A 104 31.96 16.06 16.95
CA GLN A 104 33.08 16.10 17.90
C GLN A 104 33.07 14.91 18.87
N ASN A 105 32.33 13.84 18.56
CA ASN A 105 32.10 12.70 19.45
C ASN A 105 31.60 13.11 20.84
N LEU A 106 30.84 14.22 20.91
CA LEU A 106 30.33 14.83 22.14
C LEU A 106 31.43 15.23 23.14
N ASN A 107 32.68 15.39 22.68
CA ASN A 107 33.80 15.86 23.51
C ASN A 107 33.61 17.31 23.97
N ASP A 108 32.72 18.06 23.33
CA ASP A 108 32.36 19.44 23.65
C ASP A 108 31.12 19.54 24.55
N PHE A 109 30.69 18.43 25.17
CA PHE A 109 29.54 18.35 26.07
C PHE A 109 29.57 19.44 27.16
N ARG A 110 28.45 20.16 27.29
CA ARG A 110 28.27 21.21 28.30
C ARG A 110 26.88 21.16 28.91
N ILE A 111 26.83 21.29 30.22
CA ILE A 111 25.60 21.49 30.98
C ILE A 111 25.31 22.99 31.04
N THR A 112 24.12 23.37 30.58
CA THR A 112 23.65 24.76 30.51
C THR A 112 22.71 25.11 31.66
N GLY A 113 22.04 24.12 32.25
CA GLY A 113 21.11 24.33 33.36
C GLY A 113 20.78 23.04 34.10
N THR A 114 20.35 23.18 35.35
CA THR A 114 19.84 22.07 36.18
C THR A 114 18.70 22.62 37.02
N GLU A 115 17.54 21.97 36.97
CA GLU A 115 16.35 22.36 37.71
C GLU A 115 15.58 21.13 38.21
N ILE A 116 14.77 21.31 39.24
CA ILE A 116 13.82 20.28 39.70
C ILE A 116 12.73 20.13 38.63
N TYR A 117 12.44 18.88 38.28
CA TYR A 117 11.50 18.56 37.22
C TYR A 117 10.06 18.69 37.72
N ASN A 118 9.36 19.72 37.21
CA ASN A 118 7.99 20.03 37.64
C ASN A 118 6.93 19.65 36.59
N TYR A 119 7.22 19.84 35.31
CA TYR A 119 6.32 19.50 34.20
C TYR A 119 7.08 19.32 32.88
N ARG A 120 6.47 18.63 31.92
CA ARG A 120 7.01 18.45 30.57
C ARG A 120 6.55 19.59 29.64
N GLY A 121 7.49 20.34 29.07
CA GLY A 121 7.22 21.24 27.95
C GLY A 121 7.06 20.49 26.61
N LYS A 122 6.41 21.12 25.62
CA LYS A 122 6.35 20.56 24.26
C LYS A 122 7.70 20.78 23.57
N GLN A 123 8.34 19.70 23.13
CA GLN A 123 9.60 19.78 22.40
C GLN A 123 9.38 20.23 20.95
N HIS A 124 10.31 21.01 20.43
CA HIS A 124 10.35 21.37 19.02
C HIS A 124 11.21 20.37 18.25
N ASN A 125 10.72 19.85 17.11
CA ASN A 125 11.41 18.86 16.27
C ASN A 125 12.09 17.73 17.07
N PRO A 126 11.32 16.90 17.79
CA PRO A 126 11.88 15.89 18.67
C PRO A 126 12.56 14.77 17.87
N LEU A 127 13.70 14.30 18.39
CA LEU A 127 14.35 13.09 17.90
C LEU A 127 14.02 11.90 18.81
N SER A 128 13.99 10.70 18.23
CA SER A 128 13.89 9.45 18.97
C SER A 128 15.19 9.16 19.74
N ASP A 129 15.17 8.13 20.59
CA ASP A 129 16.37 7.67 21.31
C ASP A 129 17.51 7.22 20.38
N ALA A 130 17.18 6.82 19.14
CA ALA A 130 18.17 6.53 18.10
C ALA A 130 18.53 7.75 17.24
N LEU A 131 18.16 8.97 17.67
CA LEU A 131 18.36 10.23 16.96
C LEU A 131 17.71 10.31 15.57
N VAL A 132 16.73 9.46 15.28
CA VAL A 132 15.88 9.57 14.09
C VAL A 132 14.79 10.62 14.34
N PRO A 133 14.54 11.59 13.44
CA PRO A 133 13.45 12.55 13.57
C PRO A 133 12.09 11.88 13.79
N ILE A 134 11.25 12.44 14.65
CA ILE A 134 9.88 11.93 14.85
C ILE A 134 8.94 12.70 13.93
N ILE A 135 8.53 12.05 12.84
CA ILE A 135 7.63 12.62 11.82
C ILE A 135 6.35 11.78 11.76
N TYR A 136 5.21 12.45 11.93
CA TYR A 136 3.88 11.84 11.76
C TYR A 136 3.39 11.94 10.32
N LYS A 137 2.44 11.06 9.94
CA LYS A 137 1.94 10.97 8.56
C LYS A 137 1.37 12.31 8.06
N GLU A 138 0.69 13.03 8.93
CA GLU A 138 0.05 14.31 8.64
C GLU A 138 1.07 15.43 8.39
N GLN A 139 2.33 15.24 8.79
CA GLN A 139 3.41 16.23 8.63
C GLN A 139 4.23 16.01 7.37
N LEU A 140 4.06 14.89 6.65
CA LEU A 140 4.91 14.52 5.52
C LEU A 140 4.90 15.56 4.38
N GLU A 141 3.75 16.18 4.11
CA GLU A 141 3.66 17.24 3.09
C GLU A 141 4.42 18.50 3.51
N ASP A 142 4.31 18.89 4.78
CA ASP A 142 5.03 20.06 5.31
C ASP A 142 6.54 19.83 5.30
N VAL A 143 6.99 18.63 5.68
CA VAL A 143 8.41 18.25 5.64
C VAL A 143 8.94 18.23 4.21
N ALA A 144 8.20 17.65 3.25
CA ALA A 144 8.59 17.66 1.85
C ALA A 144 8.67 19.09 1.28
N LYS A 145 7.73 19.96 1.66
CA LYS A 145 7.73 21.38 1.29
C LYS A 145 8.92 22.14 1.91
N GLU A 146 9.23 21.90 3.18
CA GLU A 146 10.39 22.49 3.86
C GLU A 146 11.70 22.10 3.16
N PHE A 147 11.85 20.80 2.85
CA PHE A 147 12.98 20.28 2.10
C PHE A 147 13.15 21.01 0.76
N LEU A 148 12.07 21.14 -0.02
CA LEU A 148 12.11 21.82 -1.31
C LEU A 148 12.34 23.32 -1.18
N ASN A 149 11.78 24.00 -0.19
CA ASN A 149 12.09 25.42 0.06
C ASN A 149 13.59 25.66 0.24
N HIS A 150 14.30 24.71 0.84
CA HIS A 150 15.73 24.82 1.07
C HIS A 150 16.57 24.54 -0.18
N TYR A 151 16.25 23.50 -0.96
CA TYR A 151 17.11 23.03 -2.05
C TYR A 151 16.56 23.28 -3.46
N TYR A 152 15.25 23.41 -3.63
CA TYR A 152 14.60 23.49 -4.94
C TYR A 152 13.25 24.26 -4.93
N PRO A 153 13.22 25.52 -4.44
CA PRO A 153 11.96 26.26 -4.20
C PRO A 153 11.15 26.50 -5.48
N GLU A 154 11.80 26.65 -6.63
CA GLU A 154 11.14 26.90 -7.91
C GLU A 154 10.34 25.70 -8.45
N ALA A 155 10.49 24.51 -7.89
CA ALA A 155 9.67 23.34 -8.25
C ALA A 155 8.29 23.34 -7.56
N LEU A 156 8.06 24.22 -6.57
CA LEU A 156 6.86 24.22 -5.74
C LEU A 156 5.61 24.76 -6.45
N ASP A 157 5.78 25.60 -7.48
CA ASP A 157 4.67 26.23 -8.21
C ASP A 157 4.20 25.44 -9.44
N GLY A 158 4.87 24.32 -9.74
CA GLY A 158 4.55 23.46 -10.89
C GLY A 158 5.07 23.99 -12.22
N SER A 159 5.89 25.03 -12.27
CA SER A 159 6.52 25.50 -13.51
C SER A 159 7.52 24.51 -14.10
N LEU A 160 8.15 23.70 -13.24
CA LEU A 160 9.14 22.68 -13.61
C LEU A 160 9.12 21.51 -12.61
N ALA A 161 9.60 20.35 -13.06
CA ALA A 161 9.79 19.18 -12.22
C ALA A 161 11.16 19.17 -11.52
N VAL A 162 11.22 18.51 -10.36
CA VAL A 162 12.48 18.32 -9.62
C VAL A 162 13.39 17.38 -10.41
N ASN A 163 14.53 17.87 -10.89
CA ASN A 163 15.57 17.02 -11.43
C ASN A 163 16.40 16.43 -10.26
N PRO A 164 16.44 15.10 -10.07
CA PRO A 164 17.13 14.50 -8.91
C PRO A 164 18.64 14.75 -8.88
N TYR A 165 19.31 14.83 -10.04
CA TYR A 165 20.74 15.12 -10.09
C TYR A 165 21.03 16.57 -9.70
N THR A 166 20.25 17.51 -10.21
CA THR A 166 20.36 18.93 -9.81
C THR A 166 20.03 19.10 -8.33
N LEU A 167 19.04 18.38 -7.81
CA LEU A 167 18.73 18.38 -6.38
C LEU A 167 19.93 17.90 -5.55
N ALA A 168 20.49 16.74 -5.89
CA ALA A 168 21.65 16.17 -5.21
C ALA A 168 22.86 17.13 -5.26
N GLU A 169 23.15 17.71 -6.43
CA GLU A 169 24.22 18.70 -6.62
C GLU A 169 24.04 19.92 -5.70
N ARG A 170 22.81 20.46 -5.60
CA ARG A 170 22.50 21.59 -4.70
C ARG A 170 22.63 21.25 -3.22
N MET A 171 22.46 19.99 -2.86
CA MET A 171 22.72 19.47 -1.51
C MET A 171 24.21 19.24 -1.24
N GLY A 172 25.09 19.44 -2.25
CA GLY A 172 26.52 19.14 -2.18
C GLY A 172 26.83 17.65 -2.29
N LEU A 173 25.93 16.87 -2.89
CA LEU A 173 26.08 15.43 -3.08
C LEU A 173 26.58 15.10 -4.49
N ILE A 174 27.25 13.96 -4.59
CA ILE A 174 27.73 13.37 -5.85
C ILE A 174 26.88 12.15 -6.15
N VAL A 175 26.45 11.96 -7.39
CA VAL A 175 25.71 10.76 -7.81
C VAL A 175 26.56 10.00 -8.82
N GLU A 176 26.84 8.73 -8.54
CA GLU A 176 27.55 7.82 -9.45
C GLU A 176 26.71 6.57 -9.75
N GLU A 177 26.78 6.10 -10.99
CA GLU A 177 26.13 4.87 -11.40
C GLU A 177 27.11 3.71 -11.26
N LYS A 178 26.79 2.79 -10.35
CA LYS A 178 27.64 1.66 -9.99
C LYS A 178 26.76 0.46 -9.65
N SER A 179 27.06 -0.71 -10.21
CA SER A 179 26.35 -1.94 -9.86
C SER A 179 26.74 -2.38 -8.45
N LEU A 180 25.76 -2.37 -7.55
CA LEU A 180 25.97 -2.52 -6.11
C LEU A 180 25.98 -3.98 -5.70
N THR A 181 25.19 -4.81 -6.38
CA THR A 181 25.14 -6.26 -6.15
C THR A 181 24.98 -7.02 -7.47
N ARG A 182 25.52 -8.25 -7.52
CA ARG A 182 25.42 -9.13 -8.71
C ARG A 182 23.97 -9.41 -9.14
N ASP A 183 23.04 -9.40 -8.19
CA ASP A 183 21.62 -9.70 -8.40
C ASP A 183 20.74 -8.44 -8.44
N ALA A 184 21.33 -7.24 -8.43
CA ALA A 184 20.63 -5.95 -8.36
C ALA A 184 19.66 -5.83 -7.16
N SER A 185 19.95 -6.54 -6.06
CA SER A 185 19.21 -6.49 -4.80
C SER A 185 19.45 -5.23 -3.95
N ILE A 186 20.30 -4.29 -4.37
CA ILE A 186 20.48 -2.98 -3.73
C ILE A 186 20.34 -1.92 -4.82
N PHE A 187 19.38 -1.01 -4.67
CA PHE A 187 19.10 -0.02 -5.71
C PHE A 187 19.87 1.28 -5.53
N GLY A 188 20.14 1.66 -4.29
CA GLY A 188 20.78 2.90 -3.92
C GLY A 188 21.58 2.77 -2.63
N GLN A 189 22.58 3.64 -2.49
CA GLN A 189 23.41 3.69 -1.30
C GLN A 189 24.04 5.08 -1.12
N ILE A 190 23.78 5.71 0.03
CA ILE A 190 24.44 6.95 0.48
C ILE A 190 25.61 6.64 1.43
N TYR A 191 26.75 7.29 1.19
CA TYR A 191 27.95 7.22 2.03
C TYR A 191 28.06 8.46 2.92
N PHE A 192 28.07 8.28 4.24
CA PHE A 192 28.18 9.39 5.20
C PHE A 192 29.63 9.75 5.52
N TYR A 193 30.57 8.84 5.23
CA TYR A 193 31.99 8.99 5.49
C TYR A 193 32.83 8.47 4.33
N ASP A 194 34.05 8.99 4.21
CA ASP A 194 35.05 8.45 3.29
C ASP A 194 35.33 6.98 3.63
N CYS A 195 35.25 6.10 2.64
CA CYS A 195 35.52 4.68 2.83
C CYS A 195 35.98 3.99 1.55
N GLU A 196 36.37 2.72 1.66
CA GLU A 196 36.50 1.82 0.52
C GLU A 196 35.26 0.94 0.44
N THR A 197 34.76 0.70 -0.77
CA THR A 197 33.55 -0.11 -1.00
C THR A 197 33.72 -0.96 -2.26
N GLU A 198 33.01 -2.08 -2.32
CA GLU A 198 32.97 -2.95 -3.49
C GLU A 198 31.82 -2.53 -4.42
N HIS A 199 32.07 -2.56 -5.72
CA HIS A 199 31.04 -2.53 -6.77
C HIS A 199 31.35 -3.63 -7.79
N TYR A 200 30.37 -4.02 -8.60
CA TYR A 200 30.53 -5.09 -9.57
C TYR A 200 30.69 -4.53 -10.98
N ASP A 201 31.58 -5.12 -11.77
CA ASP A 201 31.68 -4.82 -13.20
C ASP A 201 30.54 -5.52 -13.97
N ASP A 202 29.80 -4.76 -14.77
CA ASP A 202 28.59 -5.22 -15.45
C ASP A 202 28.83 -6.36 -16.45
N PHE A 203 30.06 -6.48 -16.98
CA PHE A 203 30.39 -7.46 -18.01
C PHE A 203 30.94 -8.76 -17.42
N SER A 204 31.86 -8.65 -16.46
CA SER A 204 32.53 -9.79 -15.84
C SER A 204 31.83 -10.30 -14.58
N GLY A 205 31.03 -9.46 -13.92
CA GLY A 205 30.42 -9.76 -12.62
C GLY A 205 31.43 -9.81 -11.47
N GLU A 206 32.69 -9.42 -11.70
CA GLU A 206 33.74 -9.43 -10.69
C GLU A 206 33.67 -8.18 -9.80
N PRO A 207 33.97 -8.31 -8.49
CA PRO A 207 33.98 -7.18 -7.57
C PRO A 207 35.24 -6.33 -7.74
N HIS A 208 35.07 -5.02 -7.69
CA HIS A 208 36.11 -4.00 -7.72
C HIS A 208 35.98 -3.07 -6.53
N ILE A 209 37.07 -2.91 -5.79
CA ILE A 209 37.15 -1.98 -4.66
C ILE A 209 37.45 -0.57 -5.17
N ILE A 210 36.70 0.41 -4.70
CA ILE A 210 36.89 1.84 -5.01
C ILE A 210 36.83 2.66 -3.72
N ALA A 211 37.65 3.71 -3.67
CA ALA A 211 37.57 4.72 -2.62
C ALA A 211 36.42 5.69 -2.92
N VAL A 212 35.54 5.91 -1.95
CA VAL A 212 34.34 6.75 -2.06
C VAL A 212 34.39 7.85 -1.03
N LYS A 213 33.96 9.05 -1.42
CA LYS A 213 33.90 10.23 -0.55
C LYS A 213 32.56 10.34 0.17
N ALA A 214 32.58 10.88 1.38
CA ALA A 214 31.36 11.27 2.08
C ALA A 214 30.48 12.20 1.22
N GLY A 215 29.16 11.97 1.22
CA GLY A 215 28.22 12.70 0.37
C GLY A 215 28.11 12.14 -1.05
N THR A 216 28.62 10.93 -1.30
CA THR A 216 28.41 10.22 -2.58
C THR A 216 27.21 9.29 -2.47
N ILE A 217 26.36 9.30 -3.49
CA ILE A 217 25.25 8.37 -3.72
C ILE A 217 25.66 7.44 -4.85
N PHE A 218 25.63 6.14 -4.60
CA PHE A 218 25.67 5.14 -5.67
C PHE A 218 24.26 4.70 -6.03
N VAL A 219 24.00 4.61 -7.33
CA VAL A 219 22.73 4.12 -7.87
C VAL A 219 22.99 2.97 -8.83
N ASP A 220 22.29 1.87 -8.63
CA ASP A 220 22.48 0.68 -9.46
C ASP A 220 21.84 0.89 -10.84
N PRO A 221 22.60 0.75 -11.96
CA PRO A 221 22.08 0.96 -13.30
C PRO A 221 21.06 -0.12 -13.72
N ALA A 222 21.09 -1.32 -13.13
CA ALA A 222 20.10 -2.36 -13.40
C ALA A 222 18.68 -1.96 -12.92
N ASN A 223 18.58 -1.00 -12.00
CA ASN A 223 17.31 -0.40 -11.57
C ASN A 223 16.55 0.25 -12.76
N PHE A 224 17.27 0.83 -13.73
CA PHE A 224 16.68 1.42 -14.94
C PHE A 224 16.03 0.35 -15.83
N PHE A 225 16.71 -0.79 -16.02
CA PHE A 225 16.27 -1.85 -16.91
C PHE A 225 15.10 -2.67 -16.35
N LEU A 226 15.03 -2.84 -15.03
CA LEU A 226 14.03 -3.71 -14.40
C LEU A 226 12.73 -2.99 -14.01
N ARG A 227 12.73 -1.65 -13.82
CA ARG A 227 11.60 -0.93 -13.19
C ARG A 227 11.24 0.45 -13.77
N ASN A 228 11.78 0.83 -14.93
CA ASN A 228 11.57 2.13 -15.62
C ASN A 228 12.37 3.32 -15.03
N LEU A 229 12.48 4.39 -15.81
CA LEU A 229 13.23 5.64 -15.51
C LEU A 229 12.86 6.26 -14.15
N GLY A 230 11.58 6.20 -13.77
CA GLY A 230 11.07 6.73 -12.51
C GLY A 230 11.59 6.02 -11.25
N SER A 231 12.06 4.76 -11.36
CA SER A 231 12.62 4.03 -10.22
C SER A 231 13.99 4.59 -9.81
N LYS A 232 14.83 4.92 -10.79
CA LYS A 232 16.16 5.50 -10.58
C LYS A 232 16.09 6.89 -9.96
N TYR A 233 15.21 7.74 -10.50
CA TYR A 233 15.01 9.11 -10.01
C TYR A 233 14.49 9.09 -8.57
N ASN A 234 13.57 8.20 -8.27
CA ASN A 234 13.08 8.00 -6.90
C ASN A 234 14.19 7.54 -5.95
N THR A 235 15.06 6.63 -6.37
CA THR A 235 16.21 6.20 -5.56
C THR A 235 17.12 7.37 -5.20
N ILE A 236 17.48 8.23 -6.16
CA ILE A 236 18.34 9.41 -5.87
C ILE A 236 17.68 10.31 -4.82
N VAL A 237 16.39 10.62 -4.99
CA VAL A 237 15.67 11.49 -4.04
C VAL A 237 15.52 10.81 -2.67
N HIS A 238 15.30 9.50 -2.63
CA HIS A 238 15.28 8.70 -1.40
C HIS A 238 16.61 8.81 -0.64
N GLU A 239 17.75 8.63 -1.31
CA GLU A 239 19.07 8.79 -0.70
C GLU A 239 19.34 10.24 -0.25
N CYS A 240 18.82 11.23 -0.99
CA CYS A 240 18.85 12.64 -0.55
C CYS A 240 18.08 12.84 0.77
N VAL A 241 16.95 12.16 0.97
CA VAL A 241 16.21 12.22 2.25
C VAL A 241 17.03 11.60 3.38
N HIS A 242 17.72 10.49 3.13
CA HIS A 242 18.65 9.92 4.12
C HIS A 242 19.75 10.90 4.51
N TRP A 243 20.34 11.59 3.53
CA TRP A 243 21.33 12.62 3.80
C TRP A 243 20.76 13.81 4.60
N TYR A 244 19.53 14.22 4.32
CA TYR A 244 18.91 15.36 4.98
C TYR A 244 18.50 15.05 6.43
N LEU A 245 17.82 13.91 6.67
CA LEU A 245 17.19 13.62 7.96
C LEU A 245 18.00 12.70 8.87
N HIS A 246 18.82 11.80 8.32
CA HIS A 246 19.30 10.65 9.09
C HIS A 246 20.76 10.73 9.52
N ARG A 247 21.45 11.85 9.26
CA ARG A 247 22.85 12.05 9.66
C ARG A 247 23.10 11.84 11.14
N LYS A 248 22.24 12.35 12.02
CA LYS A 248 22.44 12.25 13.48
C LYS A 248 22.30 10.84 14.01
N SER A 249 21.32 10.09 13.49
CA SER A 249 21.19 8.65 13.75
C SER A 249 22.45 7.90 13.33
N PHE A 250 23.02 8.28 12.19
CA PHE A 250 24.27 7.71 11.71
C PHE A 250 25.47 8.05 12.60
N GLU A 251 25.62 9.31 13.02
CA GLU A 251 26.66 9.71 13.97
C GLU A 251 26.55 8.96 15.31
N LEU A 252 25.33 8.72 15.79
CA LEU A 252 25.12 7.91 16.99
C LEU A 252 25.63 6.48 16.81
N GLU A 253 25.41 5.84 15.67
CA GLU A 253 25.99 4.50 15.41
C GLU A 253 27.51 4.55 15.48
N ARG A 254 28.15 5.61 14.96
CA ARG A 254 29.60 5.78 15.02
C ARG A 254 30.17 5.94 16.43
N LEU A 255 29.41 6.55 17.33
CA LEU A 255 29.79 6.62 18.75
C LEU A 255 29.94 5.23 19.40
N TYR A 256 29.23 4.23 18.88
CA TYR A 256 29.32 2.83 19.33
C TYR A 256 30.19 1.95 18.44
N ASN A 257 30.40 2.34 17.18
CA ASN A 257 31.18 1.62 16.19
C ASN A 257 31.85 2.58 15.21
N GLU A 258 33.10 2.95 15.46
CA GLU A 258 33.84 3.95 14.67
C GLU A 258 33.99 3.58 13.18
N GLU A 259 33.87 2.27 12.84
CA GLU A 259 33.96 1.72 11.49
C GLU A 259 32.67 1.83 10.66
N ALA A 260 31.55 2.29 11.22
CA ALA A 260 30.33 2.48 10.45
C ALA A 260 30.47 3.64 9.45
N THR A 261 30.28 3.38 8.14
CA THR A 261 30.46 4.40 7.08
C THR A 261 29.24 4.68 6.18
N GLN A 262 28.26 3.78 6.12
CA GLN A 262 27.20 3.81 5.08
C GLN A 262 25.83 3.29 5.56
N ILE A 263 24.76 3.67 4.84
CA ILE A 263 23.44 3.04 4.91
C ILE A 263 23.19 2.33 3.58
N GLN A 264 22.83 1.04 3.62
CA GLN A 264 22.52 0.24 2.42
C GLN A 264 21.01 0.07 2.25
N CYS A 265 20.47 0.46 1.10
CA CYS A 265 19.07 0.20 0.74
C CYS A 265 18.93 -1.22 0.15
N LYS A 266 18.55 -2.21 0.97
CA LYS A 266 18.32 -3.59 0.50
C LYS A 266 16.91 -3.78 -0.06
N VAL A 267 16.76 -4.52 -1.16
CA VAL A 267 15.50 -4.87 -1.85
C VAL A 267 14.51 -5.64 -0.98
N ALA A 268 14.89 -6.11 0.20
CA ALA A 268 13.90 -6.41 1.22
C ALA A 268 13.46 -5.10 1.90
N GLY A 269 12.49 -4.42 1.26
CA GLY A 269 11.48 -3.62 1.97
C GLY A 269 10.81 -4.52 3.01
N GLY A 270 11.50 -4.69 4.13
CA GLY A 270 11.31 -5.82 5.02
C GLY A 270 11.75 -5.37 6.38
N ILE A 271 10.98 -4.43 6.95
CA ILE A 271 10.85 -4.30 8.39
C ILE A 271 10.78 -5.72 8.95
N LYS A 272 11.75 -6.09 9.78
CA LYS A 272 11.80 -7.45 10.32
C LYS A 272 10.48 -7.72 11.04
N PRO A 273 9.85 -8.90 10.88
CA PRO A 273 8.62 -9.22 11.59
C PRO A 273 8.90 -9.23 13.09
N GLY A 274 8.50 -8.15 13.77
CA GLY A 274 8.67 -7.92 15.20
C GLY A 274 7.73 -6.81 15.65
N ARG A 275 7.27 -6.86 16.91
CA ARG A 275 6.29 -5.92 17.47
C ARG A 275 6.82 -4.47 17.65
N SER A 276 8.07 -4.17 17.29
CA SER A 276 8.68 -2.86 17.41
C SER A 276 9.55 -2.55 16.18
N ARG A 277 9.28 -1.43 15.51
CA ARG A 277 10.11 -0.93 14.40
C ARG A 277 11.49 -0.55 14.93
N SER A 278 12.55 -1.00 14.27
CA SER A 278 13.92 -0.54 14.56
C SER A 278 14.15 0.88 14.05
N ALA A 279 15.23 1.53 14.49
CA ALA A 279 15.60 2.86 14.00
C ALA A 279 15.77 2.88 12.48
N THR A 280 16.38 1.84 11.92
CA THR A 280 16.54 1.66 10.47
C THR A 280 15.20 1.55 9.75
N ASP A 281 14.22 0.86 10.34
CA ASP A 281 12.88 0.72 9.73
C ASP A 281 12.16 2.08 9.65
N TRP A 282 12.31 2.92 10.67
CA TRP A 282 11.75 4.28 10.67
C TRP A 282 12.41 5.17 9.62
N MET A 283 13.73 5.08 9.47
CA MET A 283 14.48 5.86 8.49
C MET A 283 14.05 5.51 7.05
N GLU A 284 13.95 4.22 6.74
CA GLU A 284 13.45 3.75 5.44
C GLU A 284 11.99 4.17 5.19
N TRP A 285 11.13 4.09 6.20
CA TRP A 285 9.75 4.57 6.09
C TRP A 285 9.70 6.07 5.76
N GLN A 286 10.50 6.90 6.43
CA GLN A 286 10.57 8.34 6.16
C GLN A 286 11.05 8.63 4.73
N ALA A 287 12.13 7.99 4.30
CA ALA A 287 12.66 8.18 2.95
C ALA A 287 11.68 7.73 1.86
N ASN A 288 11.05 6.56 2.03
CA ASN A 288 10.02 6.07 1.12
C ASN A 288 8.78 6.96 1.07
N ALA A 289 8.34 7.50 2.21
CA ALA A 289 7.16 8.36 2.28
C ALA A 289 7.40 9.76 1.72
N LEU A 290 8.62 10.31 1.87
CA LEU A 290 8.97 11.67 1.46
C LEU A 290 9.43 11.76 0.02
N ALA A 291 10.17 10.78 -0.52
CA ALA A 291 10.73 10.87 -1.86
C ALA A 291 9.67 11.10 -2.98
N PRO A 292 8.50 10.43 -2.98
CA PRO A 292 7.43 10.72 -3.95
C PRO A 292 6.83 12.12 -3.77
N LYS A 293 6.72 12.61 -2.53
CA LYS A 293 6.16 13.94 -2.21
C LYS A 293 7.12 15.08 -2.58
N ILE A 294 8.43 14.82 -2.54
CA ILE A 294 9.47 15.73 -3.03
C ILE A 294 9.46 15.77 -4.57
N GLN A 295 9.37 14.62 -5.24
CA GLN A 295 9.32 14.57 -6.71
C GLN A 295 8.02 15.16 -7.28
N MET A 296 6.90 14.98 -6.57
CA MET A 296 5.58 15.48 -6.94
C MET A 296 5.02 16.34 -5.80
N PRO A 297 5.45 17.62 -5.68
CA PRO A 297 5.02 18.51 -4.61
C PRO A 297 3.51 18.74 -4.66
N PHE A 298 2.88 18.89 -3.49
CA PHE A 298 1.42 18.95 -3.36
C PHE A 298 0.76 19.97 -4.31
N GLU A 299 1.15 21.24 -4.22
CA GLU A 299 0.57 22.32 -5.03
C GLU A 299 0.92 22.17 -6.53
N ALA A 300 2.20 21.94 -6.84
CA ALA A 300 2.68 21.71 -8.19
C ALA A 300 1.91 20.60 -8.92
N THR A 301 1.69 19.48 -8.23
CA THR A 301 0.98 18.32 -8.79
C THR A 301 -0.49 18.63 -9.03
N LYS A 302 -1.16 19.34 -8.11
CA LYS A 302 -2.56 19.76 -8.29
C LYS A 302 -2.74 20.74 -9.44
N ILE A 303 -1.81 21.68 -9.60
CA ILE A 303 -1.80 22.62 -10.74
C ILE A 303 -1.67 21.83 -12.05
N LYS A 304 -0.67 20.94 -12.15
CA LYS A 304 -0.45 20.14 -13.36
C LYS A 304 -1.60 19.19 -13.67
N ALA A 305 -2.18 18.54 -12.66
CA ALA A 305 -3.35 17.69 -12.84
C ALA A 305 -4.51 18.50 -13.43
N SER A 306 -4.77 19.69 -12.89
CA SER A 306 -5.82 20.58 -13.40
C SER A 306 -5.58 21.04 -14.84
N GLU A 307 -4.32 21.29 -15.22
CA GLU A 307 -3.94 21.61 -16.60
C GLU A 307 -4.23 20.44 -17.55
N PHE A 308 -3.78 19.24 -17.20
CA PHE A 308 -3.98 18.04 -18.01
C PHE A 308 -5.45 17.64 -18.09
N PHE A 309 -6.22 17.70 -17.01
CA PHE A 309 -7.67 17.47 -17.05
C PHE A 309 -8.33 18.42 -18.05
N ARG A 310 -8.04 19.73 -17.97
CA ARG A 310 -8.62 20.72 -18.90
C ARG A 310 -8.23 20.46 -20.35
N GLU A 311 -6.98 20.08 -20.60
CA GLU A 311 -6.49 19.75 -21.94
C GLU A 311 -7.20 18.51 -22.51
N TYR A 312 -7.18 17.39 -21.78
CA TYR A 312 -7.67 16.11 -22.27
C TYR A 312 -9.20 16.03 -22.31
N LEU A 313 -9.91 16.66 -21.36
CA LEU A 313 -11.38 16.77 -21.40
C LEU A 313 -11.82 17.52 -22.67
N LYS A 314 -11.13 18.63 -22.98
CA LYS A 314 -11.40 19.41 -24.20
C LYS A 314 -11.06 18.62 -25.45
N ALA A 315 -9.95 17.90 -25.47
CA ALA A 315 -9.52 17.11 -26.62
C ALA A 315 -10.47 15.95 -26.93
N LYS A 316 -10.99 15.26 -25.89
CA LYS A 316 -11.96 14.16 -26.03
C LYS A 316 -13.40 14.62 -26.16
N GLY A 317 -13.73 15.86 -25.80
CA GLY A 317 -15.10 16.37 -25.80
C GLY A 317 -16.01 15.71 -24.76
N THR A 318 -15.43 15.27 -23.64
CA THR A 318 -16.14 14.67 -22.49
C THR A 318 -16.06 15.58 -21.27
N ASP A 319 -17.03 15.47 -20.37
CA ASP A 319 -17.04 16.12 -19.06
C ASP A 319 -16.68 15.15 -17.92
N ARG A 320 -16.41 13.88 -18.24
CA ARG A 320 -16.10 12.82 -17.26
C ARG A 320 -14.60 12.68 -17.05
N ILE A 321 -14.18 12.90 -15.81
CA ILE A 321 -12.77 12.81 -15.37
C ILE A 321 -12.19 11.41 -15.66
N ILE A 322 -12.95 10.35 -15.38
CA ILE A 322 -12.47 8.97 -15.57
C ILE A 322 -12.13 8.65 -17.03
N ASP A 323 -12.78 9.30 -18.00
CA ASP A 323 -12.50 9.09 -19.43
C ASP A 323 -11.11 9.62 -19.84
N VAL A 324 -10.50 10.49 -19.03
CA VAL A 324 -9.18 11.09 -19.30
C VAL A 324 -8.16 10.79 -18.22
N MET A 325 -8.53 10.05 -17.18
CA MET A 325 -7.69 9.85 -16.00
C MET A 325 -6.38 9.14 -16.33
N GLU A 326 -6.39 8.20 -17.27
CA GLU A 326 -5.18 7.51 -17.72
C GLU A 326 -4.21 8.45 -18.45
N GLU A 327 -4.70 9.29 -19.35
CA GLU A 327 -3.87 10.31 -20.01
C GLU A 327 -3.33 11.34 -19.01
N VAL A 328 -4.11 11.69 -17.99
CA VAL A 328 -3.65 12.58 -16.92
C VAL A 328 -2.55 11.93 -16.09
N ILE A 329 -2.70 10.66 -15.70
CA ILE A 329 -1.65 9.91 -15.00
C ILE A 329 -0.38 9.85 -15.85
N GLU A 330 -0.50 9.59 -17.15
CA GLU A 330 0.64 9.58 -18.07
C GLU A 330 1.29 10.96 -18.20
N GLY A 331 0.50 12.02 -18.34
CA GLY A 331 0.99 13.40 -18.40
C GLY A 331 1.74 13.80 -17.13
N ILE A 332 1.21 13.46 -15.96
CA ILE A 332 1.87 13.65 -14.66
C ILE A 332 3.18 12.86 -14.59
N ALA A 333 3.15 11.58 -14.98
CA ALA A 333 4.34 10.73 -14.96
C ALA A 333 5.44 11.28 -15.87
N VAL A 334 5.10 11.72 -17.07
CA VAL A 334 6.03 12.32 -18.03
C VAL A 334 6.57 13.65 -17.51
N PHE A 335 5.70 14.54 -17.02
CA PHE A 335 6.13 15.86 -16.54
C PHE A 335 7.09 15.76 -15.36
N PHE A 336 6.76 14.94 -14.35
CA PHE A 336 7.59 14.78 -13.13
C PHE A 336 8.71 13.75 -13.28
N GLY A 337 8.80 13.02 -14.40
CA GLY A 337 9.82 12.00 -14.61
C GLY A 337 9.70 10.78 -13.69
N VAL A 338 8.47 10.41 -13.31
CA VAL A 338 8.17 9.29 -12.41
C VAL A 338 7.48 8.14 -13.15
N SER A 339 7.28 7.00 -12.49
CA SER A 339 6.50 5.90 -13.09
C SER A 339 4.99 6.25 -13.11
N LYS A 340 4.24 5.68 -14.05
CA LYS A 340 2.76 5.81 -14.09
C LYS A 340 2.13 5.40 -12.77
N GLN A 341 2.71 4.38 -12.13
CA GLN A 341 2.24 3.90 -10.84
C GLN A 341 2.46 4.91 -9.70
N ALA A 342 3.63 5.55 -9.64
CA ALA A 342 3.88 6.60 -8.66
C ALA A 342 2.93 7.79 -8.87
N ALA A 343 2.71 8.20 -10.12
CA ALA A 343 1.75 9.24 -10.47
C ALA A 343 0.31 8.89 -10.06
N LYS A 344 -0.14 7.65 -10.34
CA LYS A 344 -1.45 7.13 -9.93
C LYS A 344 -1.63 7.18 -8.41
N ILE A 345 -0.65 6.69 -7.65
CA ILE A 345 -0.66 6.73 -6.17
C ILE A 345 -0.75 8.18 -5.70
N ARG A 346 0.09 9.07 -6.25
CA ARG A 346 0.14 10.46 -5.83
C ARG A 346 -1.18 11.20 -6.11
N LEU A 347 -1.79 10.98 -7.26
CA LEU A 347 -3.10 11.56 -7.58
C LEU A 347 -4.17 11.08 -6.60
N TYR A 348 -4.19 9.78 -6.27
CA TYR A 348 -5.08 9.24 -5.25
C TYR A 348 -4.86 9.89 -3.88
N GLU A 349 -3.61 10.03 -3.42
CA GLU A 349 -3.27 10.73 -2.16
C GLU A 349 -3.76 12.20 -2.13
N LEU A 350 -3.82 12.85 -3.30
CA LEU A 350 -4.24 14.25 -3.43
C LEU A 350 -5.77 14.43 -3.56
N GLY A 351 -6.54 13.34 -3.51
CA GLY A 351 -7.99 13.32 -3.54
C GLY A 351 -8.63 12.96 -4.88
N TYR A 352 -7.86 12.53 -5.87
CA TYR A 352 -8.40 12.04 -7.15
C TYR A 352 -8.69 10.53 -7.06
N GLU A 353 -9.75 10.15 -6.34
CA GLU A 353 -10.08 8.74 -6.06
C GLU A 353 -10.27 7.90 -7.33
N GLU A 354 -10.74 8.49 -8.43
CA GLU A 354 -10.95 7.81 -9.72
C GLU A 354 -9.66 7.25 -10.30
N ALA A 355 -8.50 7.76 -9.87
CA ALA A 355 -7.20 7.19 -10.23
C ALA A 355 -7.13 5.70 -9.87
N ALA A 356 -7.77 5.27 -8.77
CA ALA A 356 -7.77 3.87 -8.36
C ALA A 356 -8.45 2.92 -9.37
N GLY A 357 -9.42 3.41 -10.14
CA GLY A 357 -10.17 2.65 -11.14
C GLY A 357 -9.50 2.53 -12.51
N THR A 358 -8.22 2.91 -12.63
CA THR A 358 -7.44 2.91 -13.89
C THR A 358 -6.30 1.91 -13.87
N PHE A 359 -5.75 1.53 -15.04
CA PHE A 359 -4.60 0.61 -15.14
C PHE A 359 -4.76 -0.68 -14.31
N ILE A 360 -5.97 -1.26 -14.30
CA ILE A 360 -6.24 -2.52 -13.60
C ILE A 360 -6.09 -3.67 -14.60
N TYR A 361 -5.28 -4.66 -14.24
CA TYR A 361 -5.09 -5.88 -15.02
C TYR A 361 -5.44 -7.08 -14.15
N LEU A 362 -6.44 -7.85 -14.55
CA LEU A 362 -6.93 -9.03 -13.83
C LEU A 362 -7.09 -10.18 -14.82
N ASP A 363 -6.61 -11.37 -14.45
CA ASP A 363 -6.66 -12.57 -15.29
C ASP A 363 -6.05 -12.35 -16.69
N ASP A 364 -4.91 -11.62 -16.79
CA ASP A 364 -4.26 -11.20 -18.04
C ASP A 364 -5.09 -10.29 -18.96
N HIS A 365 -6.22 -9.76 -18.46
CA HIS A 365 -7.10 -8.84 -19.17
C HIS A 365 -7.06 -7.45 -18.57
N TYR A 366 -7.10 -6.44 -19.44
CA TYR A 366 -7.19 -5.05 -19.03
C TYR A 366 -8.65 -4.67 -18.72
N VAL A 367 -8.87 -4.15 -17.52
CA VAL A 367 -10.19 -3.69 -17.04
C VAL A 367 -10.36 -2.23 -17.41
N LYS A 368 -11.42 -1.93 -18.16
CA LYS A 368 -11.72 -0.56 -18.62
C LYS A 368 -11.87 0.43 -17.43
N PRO A 369 -11.40 1.69 -17.56
CA PRO A 369 -11.35 2.65 -16.46
C PRO A 369 -12.73 3.00 -15.90
N HIS A 370 -12.97 2.86 -14.60
CA HIS A 370 -14.29 3.07 -13.99
C HIS A 370 -14.21 3.96 -12.74
N ALA A 371 -15.35 4.53 -12.37
CA ALA A 371 -15.48 5.48 -11.29
C ALA A 371 -16.69 5.17 -10.40
N TRP A 372 -16.71 5.82 -9.24
CA TRP A 372 -17.74 5.70 -8.23
C TRP A 372 -17.88 7.04 -7.51
N LYS A 373 -18.95 7.18 -6.73
CA LYS A 373 -19.10 8.32 -5.83
C LYS A 373 -17.99 8.37 -4.78
N GLU A 374 -17.35 9.53 -4.62
CA GLU A 374 -16.30 9.77 -3.62
C GLU A 374 -16.65 9.21 -2.23
N GLY A 375 -15.69 8.50 -1.61
CA GLY A 375 -15.83 7.86 -0.31
C GLY A 375 -16.58 6.52 -0.31
N SER A 376 -16.95 5.98 -1.48
CA SER A 376 -17.61 4.67 -1.58
C SER A 376 -16.67 3.49 -1.31
N LEU A 377 -15.36 3.66 -1.52
CA LEU A 377 -14.35 2.64 -1.25
C LEU A 377 -13.35 3.12 -0.19
N LYS A 378 -12.99 2.22 0.72
CA LYS A 378 -11.78 2.37 1.53
C LYS A 378 -10.54 1.97 0.73
N ALA A 379 -9.36 2.36 1.23
CA ALA A 379 -8.05 2.02 0.65
C ALA A 379 -7.82 0.53 0.36
N ASN A 380 -8.52 -0.37 1.06
CA ASN A 380 -8.42 -1.83 0.90
C ASN A 380 -9.60 -2.47 0.18
N GLN A 381 -10.44 -1.67 -0.46
CA GLN A 381 -11.66 -2.13 -1.11
C GLN A 381 -11.59 -1.93 -2.62
N THR A 382 -12.33 -2.76 -3.36
CA THR A 382 -12.37 -2.74 -4.83
C THR A 382 -13.72 -3.22 -5.34
N PHE A 383 -14.10 -2.80 -6.54
CA PHE A 383 -15.17 -3.42 -7.32
C PHE A 383 -14.64 -4.53 -8.24
N SER A 384 -13.40 -4.40 -8.73
CA SER A 384 -12.81 -5.35 -9.69
C SER A 384 -12.12 -6.52 -8.98
N ILE A 385 -12.45 -7.75 -9.39
CA ILE A 385 -11.90 -9.00 -8.83
C ILE A 385 -11.56 -9.99 -9.94
N SER A 386 -10.67 -10.94 -9.63
CA SER A 386 -10.34 -12.02 -10.57
C SER A 386 -11.49 -13.03 -10.67
N PHE A 387 -11.50 -13.82 -11.75
CA PHE A 387 -12.43 -14.94 -11.92
C PHE A 387 -12.30 -15.96 -10.77
N LYS A 388 -11.06 -16.24 -10.34
CA LYS A 388 -10.78 -17.14 -9.22
C LYS A 388 -11.40 -16.61 -7.92
N ASP A 389 -11.21 -15.33 -7.61
CA ASP A 389 -11.80 -14.71 -6.42
C ASP A 389 -13.32 -14.68 -6.50
N ALA A 390 -13.88 -14.36 -7.68
CA ALA A 390 -15.31 -14.34 -7.91
C ALA A 390 -15.95 -15.72 -7.68
N LEU A 391 -15.28 -16.79 -8.14
CA LEU A 391 -15.67 -18.17 -7.91
C LEU A 391 -15.65 -18.52 -6.42
N ILE A 392 -14.55 -18.23 -5.73
CA ILE A 392 -14.39 -18.50 -4.29
C ILE A 392 -15.45 -17.74 -3.47
N ALA A 393 -15.63 -16.45 -3.73
CA ALA A 393 -16.61 -15.62 -3.04
C ALA A 393 -18.03 -16.14 -3.23
N SER A 394 -18.35 -16.64 -4.43
CA SER A 394 -19.66 -17.21 -4.76
C SER A 394 -19.96 -18.54 -4.07
N ILE A 395 -18.91 -19.27 -3.66
CA ILE A 395 -19.04 -20.54 -2.92
C ILE A 395 -19.19 -20.26 -1.43
N ILE A 396 -18.38 -19.35 -0.90
CA ILE A 396 -18.30 -19.07 0.54
C ILE A 396 -19.49 -18.24 1.02
N ASN A 397 -19.96 -17.28 0.22
CA ASN A 397 -21.02 -16.35 0.63
C ASN A 397 -22.42 -16.83 0.17
N PRO A 398 -23.31 -17.21 1.11
CA PRO A 398 -24.63 -17.75 0.77
C PRO A 398 -25.57 -16.69 0.15
N ASP A 399 -25.45 -15.42 0.53
CA ASP A 399 -26.29 -14.35 0.00
C ASP A 399 -25.93 -14.01 -1.44
N LEU A 400 -24.64 -13.91 -1.74
CA LEU A 400 -24.13 -13.76 -3.10
C LEU A 400 -24.58 -14.95 -3.97
N ARG A 401 -24.48 -16.17 -3.44
CA ARG A 401 -24.95 -17.37 -4.13
C ARG A 401 -26.44 -17.29 -4.46
N ALA A 402 -27.28 -16.92 -3.50
CA ALA A 402 -28.73 -16.85 -3.69
C ALA A 402 -29.16 -15.83 -4.75
N VAL A 403 -28.53 -14.66 -4.80
CA VAL A 403 -28.86 -13.65 -5.83
C VAL A 403 -28.37 -14.04 -7.23
N ARG A 404 -27.26 -14.77 -7.34
CA ARG A 404 -26.74 -15.31 -8.60
C ARG A 404 -27.59 -16.45 -9.14
N GLU A 405 -28.02 -17.39 -8.29
CA GLU A 405 -28.94 -18.47 -8.67
C GLU A 405 -30.28 -17.93 -9.21
N GLN A 406 -30.67 -16.71 -8.78
CA GLN A 406 -31.84 -15.98 -9.28
C GLN A 406 -31.57 -15.14 -10.54
N GLY A 407 -30.32 -15.09 -11.03
CA GLY A 407 -29.91 -14.30 -12.19
C GLY A 407 -29.96 -12.77 -11.98
N LEU A 408 -29.96 -12.30 -10.72
CA LEU A 408 -30.05 -10.88 -10.37
C LEU A 408 -28.73 -10.12 -10.53
N LEU A 409 -27.62 -10.84 -10.41
CA LEU A 409 -26.28 -10.33 -10.63
C LEU A 409 -25.61 -11.13 -11.74
N ILE A 410 -24.75 -10.46 -12.49
CA ILE A 410 -23.91 -11.04 -13.52
C ILE A 410 -22.45 -10.69 -13.26
N TYR A 411 -21.55 -11.59 -13.64
CA TYR A 411 -20.11 -11.31 -13.63
C TYR A 411 -19.70 -10.88 -15.03
N VAL A 412 -19.27 -9.63 -15.18
CA VAL A 412 -18.93 -9.01 -16.47
C VAL A 412 -17.78 -8.02 -16.28
N ASP A 413 -16.84 -7.96 -17.23
CA ASP A 413 -15.69 -7.05 -17.20
C ASP A 413 -14.92 -7.06 -15.86
N SER A 414 -14.79 -8.23 -15.20
CA SER A 414 -14.18 -8.42 -13.87
C SER A 414 -14.96 -7.83 -12.67
N HIS A 415 -16.28 -7.64 -12.81
CA HIS A 415 -17.15 -7.08 -11.79
C HIS A 415 -18.41 -7.92 -11.58
N PHE A 416 -18.91 -7.98 -10.34
CA PHE A 416 -20.29 -8.39 -10.10
C PHE A 416 -21.21 -7.18 -10.22
N CYS A 417 -22.07 -7.16 -11.25
CA CYS A 417 -22.98 -6.06 -11.55
C CYS A 417 -24.45 -6.50 -11.51
N ILE A 418 -25.35 -5.58 -11.16
CA ILE A 418 -26.80 -5.77 -11.31
C ILE A 418 -27.15 -6.06 -12.76
N ASN A 419 -27.87 -7.16 -12.99
CA ASN A 419 -28.33 -7.60 -14.30
C ASN A 419 -29.59 -6.83 -14.72
N ASP A 420 -29.42 -5.56 -15.08
CA ASP A 420 -30.47 -4.68 -15.60
C ASP A 420 -29.96 -3.92 -16.83
N SER A 421 -30.84 -3.68 -17.80
CA SER A 421 -30.53 -2.94 -19.04
C SER A 421 -29.96 -1.53 -18.82
N LYS A 422 -30.16 -0.94 -17.64
CA LYS A 422 -29.53 0.33 -17.25
C LYS A 422 -28.01 0.18 -17.10
N TYR A 423 -27.54 -0.97 -16.62
CA TYR A 423 -26.13 -1.21 -16.30
C TYR A 423 -25.42 -2.14 -17.28
N ILE A 424 -26.16 -3.02 -17.95
CA ILE A 424 -25.63 -4.01 -18.89
C ILE A 424 -26.21 -3.77 -20.28
N PHE A 425 -25.34 -3.75 -21.29
CA PHE A 425 -25.74 -3.87 -22.69
C PHE A 425 -25.07 -5.09 -23.32
N TYR A 426 -25.57 -5.51 -24.47
CA TYR A 426 -25.02 -6.64 -25.21
C TYR A 426 -24.41 -6.13 -26.51
N ASP A 427 -23.17 -6.54 -26.81
CA ASP A 427 -22.50 -6.18 -28.06
C ASP A 427 -23.10 -6.90 -29.28
N VAL A 428 -22.53 -6.68 -30.47
CA VAL A 428 -23.01 -7.31 -31.71
C VAL A 428 -22.87 -8.84 -31.74
N PHE A 429 -22.01 -9.40 -30.88
CA PHE A 429 -21.85 -10.84 -30.66
C PHE A 429 -22.69 -11.33 -29.46
N GLY A 430 -23.44 -10.41 -28.86
CA GLY A 430 -24.30 -10.59 -27.71
C GLY A 430 -23.56 -10.80 -26.39
N ASN A 431 -22.28 -10.45 -26.27
CA ASN A 431 -21.57 -10.53 -24.98
C ASN A 431 -22.02 -9.37 -24.09
N PRO A 432 -22.25 -9.59 -22.79
CA PRO A 432 -22.56 -8.51 -21.86
C PRO A 432 -21.36 -7.57 -21.73
N GLN A 433 -21.63 -6.27 -21.65
CA GLN A 433 -20.64 -5.27 -21.30
C GLN A 433 -21.29 -4.26 -20.34
N LEU A 434 -20.47 -3.65 -19.48
CA LEU A 434 -20.91 -2.54 -18.64
C LEU A 434 -21.26 -1.33 -19.51
N THR A 435 -22.45 -0.76 -19.32
CA THR A 435 -22.80 0.53 -19.91
C THR A 435 -21.87 1.63 -19.39
N ASP A 436 -21.74 2.73 -20.13
CA ASP A 436 -21.01 3.90 -19.64
C ASP A 436 -21.60 4.41 -18.31
N TYR A 437 -22.93 4.33 -18.14
CA TYR A 437 -23.57 4.66 -16.86
C TYR A 437 -23.04 3.78 -15.71
N ALA A 438 -22.97 2.45 -15.90
CA ALA A 438 -22.45 1.55 -14.88
C ALA A 438 -20.98 1.87 -14.57
N ARG A 439 -20.15 2.02 -15.62
CA ARG A 439 -18.72 2.38 -15.49
C ARG A 439 -18.51 3.67 -14.70
N TYR A 440 -19.39 4.65 -14.80
CA TYR A 440 -19.27 5.92 -14.08
C TYR A 440 -19.85 5.88 -12.66
N HIS A 441 -20.66 4.87 -12.35
CA HIS A 441 -21.46 4.76 -11.13
C HIS A 441 -21.39 3.35 -10.54
N MET A 442 -20.16 2.83 -10.38
CA MET A 442 -19.95 1.46 -9.89
C MET A 442 -20.54 1.26 -8.49
N ASP A 443 -20.58 2.30 -7.66
CA ASP A 443 -21.21 2.28 -6.33
C ASP A 443 -22.72 1.97 -6.37
N GLU A 444 -23.39 2.27 -7.49
CA GLU A 444 -24.83 2.05 -7.65
C GLU A 444 -25.21 0.63 -8.09
N CYS A 445 -24.26 -0.13 -8.65
CA CYS A 445 -24.58 -1.37 -9.37
C CYS A 445 -23.59 -2.51 -9.16
N CYS A 446 -22.41 -2.25 -8.61
CA CYS A 446 -21.39 -3.27 -8.41
C CYS A 446 -21.19 -3.61 -6.94
N LEU A 447 -20.70 -4.83 -6.68
CA LEU A 447 -20.39 -5.28 -5.34
C LEU A 447 -18.95 -4.92 -4.92
N ILE A 448 -18.79 -4.57 -3.66
CA ILE A 448 -17.52 -4.24 -3.02
C ILE A 448 -16.89 -5.51 -2.46
N PHE A 449 -15.57 -5.63 -2.66
CA PHE A 449 -14.72 -6.68 -2.12
C PHE A 449 -13.57 -6.08 -1.33
N GLU A 450 -13.15 -6.77 -0.28
CA GLU A 450 -12.00 -6.41 0.54
C GLU A 450 -10.78 -7.20 0.09
N LEU A 451 -9.69 -6.50 -0.16
CA LEU A 451 -8.43 -7.10 -0.57
C LEU A 451 -7.68 -7.61 0.65
N ALA A 452 -7.02 -8.75 0.47
CA ALA A 452 -6.08 -9.29 1.43
C ALA A 452 -4.85 -9.83 0.66
N PRO A 453 -3.62 -9.56 1.12
CA PRO A 453 -2.44 -10.08 0.43
C PRO A 453 -2.40 -11.60 0.62
N GLU A 454 -2.05 -12.36 -0.42
CA GLU A 454 -1.80 -13.80 -0.31
C GLU A 454 -0.46 -14.05 0.40
N GLY A 455 -0.47 -14.86 1.47
CA GLY A 455 0.74 -15.34 2.15
C GLY A 455 1.25 -14.49 3.33
N LEU A 456 2.52 -14.70 3.71
CA LEU A 456 3.17 -13.96 4.79
C LEU A 456 3.48 -12.53 4.36
N VAL A 457 2.58 -11.61 4.70
CA VAL A 457 2.74 -10.18 4.45
C VAL A 457 3.97 -9.66 5.20
N ASN A 458 4.97 -9.17 4.47
CA ASN A 458 6.11 -8.49 5.10
C ASN A 458 5.66 -7.14 5.67
N ALA A 459 6.42 -6.56 6.60
CA ALA A 459 5.94 -5.35 7.28
C ALA A 459 5.93 -4.09 6.38
N TYR A 460 6.66 -4.07 5.26
CA TYR A 460 6.49 -3.03 4.22
C TYR A 460 5.11 -3.10 3.56
N GLN A 461 4.67 -4.29 3.15
CA GLN A 461 3.35 -4.53 2.54
C GLN A 461 2.18 -4.20 3.49
N LYS A 462 2.38 -4.32 4.81
CA LYS A 462 1.37 -3.91 5.80
C LYS A 462 1.23 -2.39 5.91
N GLU A 463 2.32 -1.66 5.68
CA GLU A 463 2.39 -0.21 5.90
C GLU A 463 2.08 0.58 4.62
N ASN A 464 2.51 0.07 3.47
CA ASN A 464 2.25 0.62 2.14
C ASN A 464 1.15 -0.17 1.42
N TYR A 465 0.18 -0.64 2.20
CA TYR A 465 -0.91 -1.48 1.73
C TYR A 465 -1.73 -0.81 0.62
N LEU A 466 -1.98 0.50 0.73
CA LEU A 466 -2.65 1.30 -0.30
C LEU A 466 -1.85 1.32 -1.61
N GLU A 467 -0.53 1.48 -1.55
CA GLU A 467 0.31 1.42 -2.75
C GLU A 467 0.17 0.07 -3.43
N CYS A 468 0.24 -1.02 -2.66
CA CYS A 468 0.13 -2.38 -3.20
C CYS A 468 -1.26 -2.65 -3.82
N VAL A 469 -2.34 -2.13 -3.23
CA VAL A 469 -3.71 -2.22 -3.80
C VAL A 469 -3.87 -1.40 -5.08
N LEU A 470 -3.23 -0.23 -5.17
CA LEU A 470 -3.26 0.58 -6.38
C LEU A 470 -2.36 0.01 -7.49
N CYS A 471 -1.39 -0.85 -7.15
CA CYS A 471 -0.42 -1.51 -8.05
C CYS A 471 -0.86 -2.91 -8.51
N ARG A 472 -2.13 -3.15 -8.84
CA ARG A 472 -2.63 -4.47 -9.30
C ARG A 472 -2.22 -4.80 -10.75
N ASP A 473 -0.95 -4.59 -11.06
CA ASP A 473 -0.31 -4.96 -12.33
C ASP A 473 0.49 -6.27 -12.14
N ILE A 474 0.60 -7.03 -13.23
CA ILE A 474 1.31 -8.31 -13.39
C ILE A 474 2.78 -8.20 -12.91
N ASN A 475 3.37 -6.99 -12.96
CA ASN A 475 4.75 -6.72 -12.58
C ASN A 475 4.97 -6.48 -11.07
N SER A 476 3.90 -6.37 -10.26
CA SER A 476 4.03 -6.03 -8.84
C SER A 476 4.55 -7.18 -7.98
N GLY A 477 4.43 -8.42 -8.45
CA GLY A 477 4.85 -9.63 -7.73
C GLY A 477 4.06 -9.91 -6.44
N ILE A 478 3.00 -9.15 -6.15
CA ILE A 478 2.14 -9.31 -4.97
C ILE A 478 0.78 -9.82 -5.42
N LEU A 479 0.43 -11.03 -5.01
CA LEU A 479 -0.90 -11.61 -5.25
C LEU A 479 -1.86 -11.13 -4.16
N PHE A 480 -3.03 -10.64 -4.57
CA PHE A 480 -4.12 -10.27 -3.69
C PHE A 480 -5.30 -11.21 -3.89
N THR A 481 -5.93 -11.61 -2.78
CA THR A 481 -7.26 -12.23 -2.79
C THR A 481 -8.30 -11.18 -2.50
N ALA A 482 -9.39 -11.22 -3.26
CA ALA A 482 -10.56 -10.41 -3.00
C ALA A 482 -11.61 -11.23 -2.24
N ASN A 483 -11.90 -10.81 -1.02
CA ASN A 483 -12.93 -11.43 -0.19
C ASN A 483 -14.22 -10.63 -0.27
N PHE A 484 -15.36 -11.31 -0.22
CA PHE A 484 -16.65 -10.62 -0.17
C PHE A 484 -16.69 -9.70 1.05
N ALA A 485 -16.89 -8.39 0.81
CA ALA A 485 -16.94 -7.41 1.89
C ALA A 485 -18.16 -7.64 2.79
N ASP A 486 -18.16 -7.06 4.00
CA ASP A 486 -19.30 -7.15 4.93
C ASP A 486 -20.64 -6.88 4.20
N LEU A 487 -21.65 -7.71 4.47
CA LEU A 487 -22.98 -7.60 3.88
C LEU A 487 -23.55 -6.19 3.96
N SER A 488 -23.28 -5.45 5.03
CA SER A 488 -23.71 -4.05 5.20
C SER A 488 -23.24 -3.13 4.08
N LEU A 489 -22.07 -3.38 3.49
CA LEU A 489 -21.52 -2.58 2.38
C LEU A 489 -22.23 -2.89 1.05
N ASN A 490 -22.72 -4.11 0.89
CA ASN A 490 -23.35 -4.60 -0.34
C ASN A 490 -24.89 -4.66 -0.27
N GLN A 491 -25.47 -4.46 0.91
CA GLN A 491 -26.90 -4.66 1.15
C GLN A 491 -27.78 -3.82 0.23
N SER A 492 -27.43 -2.55 0.04
CA SER A 492 -28.22 -1.65 -0.82
C SER A 492 -28.28 -2.14 -2.27
N ASN A 493 -27.15 -2.56 -2.83
CA ASN A 493 -27.07 -3.06 -4.20
C ASN A 493 -27.77 -4.42 -4.34
N LEU A 494 -27.67 -5.30 -3.34
CA LEU A 494 -28.40 -6.56 -3.30
C LEU A 494 -29.92 -6.37 -3.22
N GLU A 495 -30.41 -5.41 -2.43
CA GLU A 495 -31.82 -5.05 -2.36
C GLU A 495 -32.32 -4.40 -3.65
N LYS A 496 -31.51 -3.53 -4.25
CA LYS A 496 -31.79 -2.90 -5.55
C LYS A 496 -31.89 -3.93 -6.66
N ALA A 497 -30.99 -4.92 -6.68
CA ALA A 497 -31.05 -6.05 -7.62
C ALA A 497 -32.37 -6.83 -7.49
N LYS A 498 -32.80 -7.13 -6.24
CA LYS A 498 -34.09 -7.78 -5.97
C LYS A 498 -35.29 -6.93 -6.38
N ALA A 499 -35.21 -5.61 -6.24
CA ALA A 499 -36.29 -4.69 -6.62
C ALA A 499 -36.41 -4.50 -8.15
N MET A 500 -35.30 -4.60 -8.88
CA MET A 500 -35.25 -4.47 -10.35
C MET A 500 -35.64 -5.76 -11.09
N GLN A 501 -36.14 -6.76 -10.37
CA GLN A 501 -36.47 -8.12 -10.84
C GLN A 501 -37.71 -8.17 -11.76
N LYS A 502 -37.61 -7.57 -12.95
CA LYS A 502 -38.61 -7.68 -14.03
C LYS A 502 -38.49 -9.02 -14.79
N TYR A 503 -37.30 -9.64 -14.76
CA TYR A 503 -36.90 -10.84 -15.52
C TYR A 503 -37.58 -12.15 -15.08
N ASN A 504 -38.11 -12.22 -13.84
CA ASN A 504 -38.63 -13.49 -13.29
C ASN A 504 -39.96 -13.96 -13.87
N ARG A 505 -40.79 -13.09 -14.45
CA ARG A 505 -42.13 -13.51 -14.94
C ARG A 505 -42.05 -14.38 -16.18
N GLU A 506 -41.16 -14.05 -17.12
CA GLU A 506 -40.97 -14.82 -18.36
C GLU A 506 -40.23 -16.13 -18.10
N ILE A 507 -39.19 -16.10 -17.25
CA ILE A 507 -38.49 -17.32 -16.81
C ILE A 507 -39.43 -18.29 -16.12
N SER A 508 -40.29 -17.81 -15.21
CA SER A 508 -41.27 -18.66 -14.52
C SER A 508 -42.23 -19.33 -15.51
N LYS A 509 -42.63 -18.60 -16.56
CA LYS A 509 -43.48 -19.14 -17.64
C LYS A 509 -42.75 -20.22 -18.43
N VAL A 510 -41.52 -19.93 -18.90
CA VAL A 510 -40.68 -20.88 -19.64
C VAL A 510 -40.45 -22.16 -18.82
N LEU A 511 -40.12 -22.04 -17.54
CA LEU A 511 -39.91 -23.20 -16.66
C LEU A 511 -41.18 -24.04 -16.47
N SER A 512 -42.36 -23.40 -16.42
CA SER A 512 -43.64 -24.11 -16.28
C SER A 512 -44.07 -24.86 -17.54
N GLU A 513 -43.68 -24.38 -18.72
CA GLU A 513 -44.03 -24.94 -20.02
C GLU A 513 -42.97 -25.91 -20.58
N LEU A 514 -41.80 -26.00 -19.93
CA LEU A 514 -40.66 -26.78 -20.42
C LEU A 514 -40.99 -28.29 -20.44
N PRO A 515 -40.84 -29.01 -21.58
CA PRO A 515 -41.11 -30.46 -21.70
C PRO A 515 -40.15 -31.39 -20.92
N GLN A 516 -40.64 -32.43 -20.26
CA GLN A 516 -39.82 -33.28 -19.36
C GLN A 516 -38.59 -33.93 -20.02
N PRO A 517 -38.67 -34.55 -21.21
CA PRO A 517 -37.50 -35.15 -21.85
C PRO A 517 -36.53 -34.07 -22.35
N PHE A 518 -35.23 -34.23 -22.06
CA PHE A 518 -34.18 -33.30 -22.54
C PHE A 518 -34.27 -32.94 -24.03
N PRO A 519 -34.43 -33.89 -24.99
CA PRO A 519 -34.43 -33.52 -26.40
C PRO A 519 -35.62 -32.63 -26.76
N GLU A 520 -36.78 -32.86 -26.14
CA GLU A 520 -37.97 -32.02 -26.31
C GLU A 520 -37.81 -30.66 -25.62
N ALA A 521 -37.19 -30.63 -24.44
CA ALA A 521 -36.84 -29.38 -23.74
C ALA A 521 -35.89 -28.50 -24.56
N LEU A 522 -34.85 -29.11 -25.15
CA LEU A 522 -33.88 -28.41 -26.00
C LEU A 522 -34.56 -27.83 -27.24
N VAL A 523 -35.40 -28.61 -27.92
CA VAL A 523 -36.15 -28.14 -29.10
C VAL A 523 -37.12 -27.02 -28.73
N TYR A 524 -37.80 -27.13 -27.59
CA TYR A 524 -38.67 -26.06 -27.09
C TYR A 524 -37.88 -24.77 -26.85
N LEU A 525 -36.72 -24.83 -26.17
CA LEU A 525 -35.90 -23.65 -25.90
C LEU A 525 -35.33 -23.02 -27.17
N MET A 526 -34.88 -23.83 -28.14
CA MET A 526 -34.42 -23.34 -29.44
C MET A 526 -35.53 -22.59 -30.19
N ASN A 527 -36.76 -23.13 -30.18
CA ASN A 527 -37.91 -22.47 -30.81
C ASN A 527 -38.32 -21.19 -30.07
N PHE A 528 -38.28 -21.21 -28.74
CA PHE A 528 -38.63 -20.06 -27.90
C PHE A 528 -37.65 -18.90 -28.08
N LEU A 529 -36.36 -19.19 -28.26
CA LEU A 529 -35.30 -18.22 -28.48
C LEU A 529 -35.03 -17.93 -29.98
N GLU A 530 -35.78 -18.56 -30.88
CA GLU A 530 -35.62 -18.46 -32.33
C GLU A 530 -34.19 -18.81 -32.84
N VAL A 531 -33.52 -19.76 -32.18
CA VAL A 531 -32.14 -20.17 -32.50
C VAL A 531 -32.12 -21.38 -33.45
N THR A 532 -31.37 -21.27 -34.56
CA THR A 532 -31.18 -22.37 -35.52
C THR A 532 -30.06 -23.33 -35.09
N VAL A 533 -29.99 -24.52 -35.71
CA VAL A 533 -28.90 -25.49 -35.43
C VAL A 533 -27.54 -24.89 -35.77
N ASP A 534 -27.43 -24.23 -36.93
CA ASP A 534 -26.18 -23.64 -37.41
C ASP A 534 -25.72 -22.50 -36.48
N SER A 535 -26.65 -21.63 -36.07
CA SER A 535 -26.35 -20.54 -35.13
C SER A 535 -25.92 -21.07 -33.76
N LEU A 536 -26.59 -22.12 -33.26
CA LEU A 536 -26.22 -22.74 -31.99
C LEU A 536 -24.87 -23.47 -32.08
N ALA A 537 -24.54 -24.09 -33.23
CA ALA A 537 -23.26 -24.75 -33.46
C ALA A 537 -22.11 -23.76 -33.33
N GLU A 538 -22.27 -22.60 -33.97
CA GLU A 538 -21.32 -21.50 -33.86
C GLU A 538 -21.23 -20.98 -32.41
N ALA A 539 -22.36 -20.64 -31.78
CA ALA A 539 -22.38 -20.03 -30.45
C ALA A 539 -21.92 -20.97 -29.31
N SER A 540 -22.10 -22.28 -29.45
CA SER A 540 -21.65 -23.30 -28.48
C SER A 540 -20.30 -23.93 -28.84
N ASN A 541 -19.71 -23.54 -29.98
CA ASN A 541 -18.52 -24.14 -30.59
C ASN A 541 -18.62 -25.68 -30.80
N LEU A 542 -19.85 -26.22 -30.88
CA LEU A 542 -20.11 -27.63 -31.20
C LEU A 542 -20.32 -27.82 -32.70
N GLY A 543 -20.15 -29.03 -33.21
CA GLY A 543 -20.51 -29.35 -34.60
C GLY A 543 -22.03 -29.53 -34.77
N ASP A 544 -22.58 -29.17 -35.94
CA ASP A 544 -24.01 -29.31 -36.28
C ASP A 544 -24.54 -30.74 -36.06
N ARG A 545 -23.68 -31.73 -36.33
CA ARG A 545 -23.97 -33.16 -36.09
C ARG A 545 -24.14 -33.47 -34.61
N THR A 546 -23.35 -32.83 -33.75
CA THR A 546 -23.43 -33.00 -32.30
C THR A 546 -24.73 -32.41 -31.76
N ILE A 547 -25.11 -31.20 -32.21
CA ILE A 547 -26.40 -30.59 -31.84
C ILE A 547 -27.58 -31.43 -32.34
N SER A 548 -27.50 -31.94 -33.56
CA SER A 548 -28.52 -32.83 -34.12
C SER A 548 -28.67 -34.12 -33.29
N ARG A 549 -27.57 -34.69 -32.79
CA ARG A 549 -27.59 -35.85 -31.88
C ARG A 549 -28.18 -35.51 -30.51
N LEU A 550 -27.84 -34.35 -29.94
CA LEU A 550 -28.42 -33.88 -28.67
C LEU A 550 -29.94 -33.76 -28.76
N ARG A 551 -30.45 -33.20 -29.87
CA ARG A 551 -31.89 -33.13 -30.21
C ARG A 551 -32.52 -34.51 -30.43
N GLY A 552 -31.75 -35.47 -30.93
CA GLY A 552 -32.22 -36.82 -31.26
C GLY A 552 -32.29 -37.80 -30.08
N GLY A 553 -31.55 -37.57 -29.00
CA GLY A 553 -31.50 -38.53 -27.87
C GLY A 553 -30.12 -39.01 -27.47
N ASP A 554 -29.15 -38.97 -28.37
CA ASP A 554 -27.95 -39.81 -28.31
C ASP A 554 -26.68 -39.07 -27.89
N SER A 555 -25.81 -39.80 -27.15
CA SER A 555 -24.44 -39.42 -26.75
C SER A 555 -24.31 -37.98 -26.21
N ARG A 556 -24.71 -37.80 -24.95
CA ARG A 556 -24.65 -36.52 -24.23
C ARG A 556 -23.49 -36.57 -23.23
N THR A 557 -22.63 -35.57 -23.28
CA THR A 557 -21.66 -35.29 -22.20
C THR A 557 -22.12 -34.06 -21.43
N LEU A 558 -21.70 -33.93 -20.18
CA LEU A 558 -22.00 -32.76 -19.36
C LEU A 558 -21.50 -31.48 -20.06
N GLU A 559 -20.28 -31.53 -20.57
CA GLU A 559 -19.62 -30.42 -21.26
C GLU A 559 -20.38 -29.95 -22.50
N ASN A 560 -20.98 -30.87 -23.28
CA ASN A 560 -21.77 -30.49 -24.45
C ASN A 560 -23.10 -29.84 -24.05
N VAL A 561 -23.73 -30.29 -22.97
CA VAL A 561 -24.98 -29.69 -22.47
C VAL A 561 -24.71 -28.29 -21.90
N LEU A 562 -23.61 -28.12 -21.15
CA LEU A 562 -23.18 -26.82 -20.65
C LEU A 562 -22.85 -25.83 -21.78
N ALA A 563 -22.14 -26.29 -22.82
CA ALA A 563 -21.85 -25.48 -24.00
C ALA A 563 -23.13 -25.01 -24.71
N VAL A 564 -24.16 -25.86 -24.76
CA VAL A 564 -25.48 -25.49 -25.31
C VAL A 564 -26.19 -24.48 -24.42
N CYS A 565 -26.13 -24.61 -23.09
CA CYS A 565 -26.72 -23.64 -22.17
C CYS A 565 -26.09 -22.24 -22.34
N ILE A 566 -24.75 -22.17 -22.41
CA ILE A 566 -24.00 -20.92 -22.62
C ILE A 566 -24.24 -20.37 -24.04
N GLY A 567 -24.20 -21.22 -25.06
CA GLY A 567 -24.43 -20.81 -26.46
C GLY A 567 -25.82 -20.22 -26.70
N MET A 568 -26.85 -20.73 -26.00
CA MET A 568 -28.22 -20.17 -26.04
C MET A 568 -28.43 -19.03 -25.03
N LYS A 569 -27.41 -18.71 -24.21
CA LYS A 569 -27.45 -17.69 -23.16
C LYS A 569 -28.61 -17.89 -22.18
N LEU A 570 -28.84 -19.13 -21.78
CA LEU A 570 -29.96 -19.53 -20.93
C LEU A 570 -29.81 -18.97 -19.50
N PRO A 571 -30.87 -18.38 -18.92
CA PRO A 571 -30.87 -17.95 -17.53
C PRO A 571 -30.52 -19.10 -16.57
N PRO A 572 -29.93 -18.83 -15.39
CA PRO A 572 -29.41 -19.85 -14.49
C PRO A 572 -30.43 -20.95 -14.15
N SER A 573 -31.65 -20.56 -13.80
CA SER A 573 -32.72 -21.51 -13.45
C SER A 573 -33.12 -22.43 -14.61
N VAL A 574 -33.12 -21.92 -15.85
CA VAL A 574 -33.44 -22.70 -17.06
C VAL A 574 -32.27 -23.63 -17.40
N SER A 575 -31.04 -23.12 -17.30
CA SER A 575 -29.80 -23.88 -17.47
C SER A 575 -29.72 -25.09 -16.54
N HIS A 576 -29.93 -24.88 -15.23
CA HIS A 576 -29.92 -25.97 -14.24
C HIS A 576 -31.02 -27.01 -14.49
N GLU A 577 -32.21 -26.56 -14.88
CA GLU A 577 -33.30 -27.46 -15.21
C GLU A 577 -33.00 -28.30 -16.47
N LEU A 578 -32.37 -27.69 -17.49
CA LEU A 578 -31.95 -28.40 -18.71
C LEU A 578 -30.84 -29.42 -18.42
N VAL A 579 -29.85 -29.06 -17.60
CA VAL A 579 -28.78 -29.99 -17.14
C VAL A 579 -29.37 -31.16 -16.35
N ARG A 580 -30.31 -30.88 -15.45
CA ARG A 580 -31.02 -31.93 -14.67
C ARG A 580 -31.78 -32.90 -15.59
N ARG A 581 -32.48 -32.39 -16.60
CA ARG A 581 -33.20 -33.22 -17.59
C ARG A 581 -32.28 -34.04 -18.48
N ALA A 582 -31.05 -33.57 -18.70
CA ALA A 582 -30.01 -34.33 -19.38
C ALA A 582 -29.47 -35.51 -18.55
N GLY A 583 -29.83 -35.59 -17.26
CA GLY A 583 -29.41 -36.64 -16.33
C GLY A 583 -28.08 -36.35 -15.62
N PHE A 584 -27.59 -35.12 -15.68
CA PHE A 584 -26.35 -34.72 -15.02
C PHE A 584 -26.62 -33.94 -13.73
N PHE A 585 -25.71 -34.10 -12.78
CA PHE A 585 -25.70 -33.33 -11.53
C PHE A 585 -24.29 -32.79 -11.32
N LEU A 586 -24.19 -31.47 -11.13
CA LEU A 586 -22.93 -30.84 -10.77
C LEU A 586 -22.60 -31.18 -9.31
N THR A 587 -21.44 -31.76 -9.06
CA THR A 587 -20.96 -32.11 -7.72
C THR A 587 -20.30 -30.90 -7.03
N ASN A 588 -19.52 -31.13 -5.98
CA ASN A 588 -18.65 -30.14 -5.33
C ASN A 588 -17.17 -30.30 -5.75
N SER A 589 -16.91 -30.98 -6.86
CA SER A 589 -15.57 -30.97 -7.46
C SER A 589 -15.23 -29.58 -8.00
N GLU A 590 -13.94 -29.23 -8.03
CA GLU A 590 -13.45 -27.94 -8.54
C GLU A 590 -13.96 -27.64 -9.95
N ARG A 591 -13.90 -28.63 -10.85
CA ARG A 591 -14.47 -28.56 -12.20
C ARG A 591 -15.96 -28.23 -12.20
N ASP A 592 -16.77 -28.97 -11.44
CA ASP A 592 -18.23 -28.80 -11.44
C ASP A 592 -18.64 -27.48 -10.75
N LEU A 593 -17.84 -26.97 -9.83
CA LEU A 593 -18.03 -25.65 -9.21
C LEU A 593 -17.77 -24.53 -10.22
N ALA A 594 -16.72 -24.62 -11.03
CA ALA A 594 -16.49 -23.68 -12.12
C ALA A 594 -17.61 -23.72 -13.16
N TYR A 595 -18.08 -24.91 -13.54
CA TYR A 595 -19.22 -25.06 -14.45
C TYR A 595 -20.51 -24.43 -13.88
N ARG A 596 -20.79 -24.65 -12.59
CA ARG A 596 -21.92 -24.01 -11.91
C ARG A 596 -21.77 -22.49 -11.93
N PHE A 597 -20.56 -21.98 -11.68
CA PHE A 597 -20.30 -20.55 -11.72
C PHE A 597 -20.58 -19.95 -13.10
N LEU A 598 -20.15 -20.61 -14.18
CA LEU A 598 -20.44 -20.15 -15.54
C LEU A 598 -21.95 -20.05 -15.80
N LEU A 599 -22.74 -21.06 -15.41
CA LEU A 599 -24.19 -21.05 -15.58
C LEU A 599 -24.91 -19.97 -14.76
N ASP A 600 -24.37 -19.63 -13.59
CA ASP A 600 -25.00 -18.70 -12.66
C ASP A 600 -24.59 -17.24 -12.89
N SER A 601 -23.34 -17.02 -13.30
CA SER A 601 -22.73 -15.68 -13.42
C SER A 601 -22.37 -15.26 -14.82
N CYS A 602 -22.02 -16.20 -15.69
CA CYS A 602 -21.39 -15.91 -16.99
C CYS A 602 -22.24 -16.43 -18.15
N TYR A 603 -23.50 -16.80 -17.89
CA TYR A 603 -24.33 -17.51 -18.86
C TYR A 603 -24.61 -16.70 -20.12
N SER A 604 -24.48 -15.37 -20.08
CA SER A 604 -24.65 -14.52 -21.25
C SER A 604 -23.35 -14.23 -22.02
N GLU A 605 -22.19 -14.61 -21.47
CA GLU A 605 -20.89 -14.48 -22.14
C GLU A 605 -20.78 -15.45 -23.33
N SER A 606 -19.85 -15.18 -24.24
CA SER A 606 -19.52 -16.16 -25.28
C SER A 606 -18.86 -17.41 -24.70
N ILE A 607 -19.00 -18.52 -25.42
CA ILE A 607 -18.30 -19.76 -25.09
C ILE A 607 -16.77 -19.59 -25.12
N HIS A 608 -16.26 -18.64 -25.92
CA HIS A 608 -14.82 -18.34 -26.00
C HIS A 608 -14.30 -17.71 -24.71
N VAL A 609 -14.97 -16.67 -24.22
CA VAL A 609 -14.65 -16.01 -22.93
C VAL A 609 -14.75 -17.02 -21.78
N CYS A 610 -15.81 -17.83 -21.76
CA CYS A 610 -15.97 -18.89 -20.77
C CYS A 610 -14.80 -19.90 -20.81
N ASN A 611 -14.35 -20.27 -22.01
CA ASN A 611 -13.24 -21.21 -22.19
C ASN A 611 -11.89 -20.59 -21.82
N GLU A 612 -11.69 -19.29 -22.02
CA GLU A 612 -10.50 -18.57 -21.54
C GLU A 612 -10.45 -18.61 -20.01
N MET A 613 -11.57 -18.33 -19.33
CA MET A 613 -11.68 -18.43 -17.87
C MET A 613 -11.40 -19.85 -17.35
N LEU A 614 -11.89 -20.89 -18.03
CA LEU A 614 -11.62 -22.29 -17.67
C LEU A 614 -10.16 -22.68 -17.92
N SER A 615 -9.60 -22.27 -19.06
CA SER A 615 -8.22 -22.57 -19.43
C SER A 615 -7.22 -21.93 -18.46
N ALA A 616 -7.49 -20.71 -18.01
CA ALA A 616 -6.67 -20.01 -17.01
C ALA A 616 -6.57 -20.79 -15.67
N GLN A 617 -7.55 -21.62 -15.36
CA GLN A 617 -7.62 -22.45 -14.15
C GLN A 617 -7.28 -23.93 -14.40
N ASN A 618 -6.78 -24.30 -15.60
CA ASN A 618 -6.53 -25.69 -16.00
C ASN A 618 -7.76 -26.62 -15.91
N ILE A 619 -8.97 -26.05 -16.09
CA ILE A 619 -10.23 -26.80 -16.08
C ILE A 619 -10.60 -27.16 -17.53
N PRO A 620 -11.17 -28.36 -17.81
CA PRO A 620 -11.57 -28.73 -19.16
C PRO A 620 -12.51 -27.71 -19.81
N ILE A 621 -12.16 -27.28 -21.02
CA ILE A 621 -12.96 -26.35 -21.82
C ILE A 621 -14.25 -26.99 -22.34
N LEU A 622 -15.24 -26.15 -22.63
CA LEU A 622 -16.53 -26.52 -23.20
C LEU A 622 -16.50 -26.41 -24.73
N GLY A 623 -17.37 -27.16 -25.41
CA GLY A 623 -17.54 -26.99 -26.86
C GLY A 623 -16.30 -27.39 -27.69
N GLN A 624 -15.72 -28.57 -27.44
CA GLN A 624 -14.66 -29.09 -28.30
C GLN A 624 -15.24 -29.67 -29.59
N LYS A 625 -14.83 -29.13 -30.75
CA LYS A 625 -15.13 -29.73 -32.06
C LYS A 625 -14.47 -31.11 -32.13
N THR A 626 -15.30 -32.16 -32.12
CA THR A 626 -14.89 -33.55 -32.39
C THR A 626 -15.12 -33.91 -33.85
#